data_AF-A0A8T3MHF0-F1
#
_entry.id   AF-A0A8T3MHF0-F1
#
_cell.length_a   1.000
_cell.length_b   1.000
_cell.length_c   1.000
_cell.angle_alpha   90.00
_cell.angle_beta   90.00
_cell.angle_gamma   90.00
#
_symmetry.space_group_name_H-M   'P 1'
#
loop_
_entity.id
_entity.type
_entity.pdbx_description
1 polymer ?
#
loop_
_entity_poly.entity_id
_entity_poly.type
_entity_poly.pdbx_seq_one_letter_code
_entity_poly.pdbx_strand_id
1 'polypeptide(L)'
;MGAALDTLLAEARSHDLIQPLGAFEVHCRHCHARLSGTGDCATCGLIGRPESELMRRAESDADGIARLLEISIARRKSFGPAGVKEKAPQRKRP
;
A
#
# COMPACT_ATOMS: atom_id res chain seq x y z
N MET A 1 21.28 -2.11 11.02
CA MET A 1 19.81 -1.99 10.88
C MET A 1 19.34 -1.67 9.46
N GLY A 2 20.19 -1.66 8.41
CA GLY A 2 19.75 -1.43 7.02
C GLY A 2 19.12 -2.65 6.33
N ALA A 3 19.70 -3.84 6.51
CA ALA A 3 19.30 -5.06 5.78
C ALA A 3 17.82 -5.47 5.96
N ALA A 4 17.20 -5.14 7.10
CA ALA A 4 15.78 -5.42 7.33
C ALA A 4 14.87 -4.51 6.47
N LEU A 5 15.23 -3.23 6.34
CA LEU A 5 14.47 -2.26 5.55
C LEU A 5 14.58 -2.57 4.05
N ASP A 6 15.76 -2.89 3.57
CA ASP A 6 15.98 -3.31 2.17
C ASP A 6 15.15 -4.55 1.81
N THR A 7 15.04 -5.51 2.73
CA THR A 7 14.21 -6.70 2.57
C THR A 7 12.72 -6.34 2.48
N LEU A 8 12.24 -5.46 3.36
CA LEU A 8 10.85 -4.99 3.33
C LEU A 8 10.54 -4.19 2.05
N LEU A 9 11.48 -3.37 1.57
CA LEU A 9 11.32 -2.65 0.30
C LEU A 9 11.30 -3.60 -0.90
N ALA A 10 12.16 -4.62 -0.92
CA ALA A 10 12.15 -5.64 -1.96
C ALA A 10 10.82 -6.42 -1.98
N GLU A 11 10.27 -6.76 -0.81
CA GLU A 11 8.99 -7.43 -0.69
C GLU A 11 7.80 -6.52 -1.05
N ALA A 12 7.84 -5.25 -0.65
CA ALA A 12 6.82 -4.29 -1.07
C ALA A 12 6.81 -4.10 -2.61
N ARG A 13 7.99 -4.12 -3.24
CA ARG A 13 8.14 -4.09 -4.70
C ARG A 13 7.58 -5.35 -5.36
N SER A 14 7.86 -6.54 -4.83
CA SER A 14 7.33 -7.80 -5.41
C SER A 14 5.80 -7.88 -5.35
N HIS A 15 5.18 -7.14 -4.43
CA HIS A 15 3.73 -7.03 -4.27
C HIS A 15 3.08 -5.84 -5.00
N ASP A 16 3.88 -5.05 -5.74
CA ASP A 16 3.45 -3.83 -6.43
C ASP A 16 2.77 -2.81 -5.48
N LEU A 17 3.30 -2.68 -4.26
CA LEU A 17 2.70 -1.83 -3.22
C LEU A 17 3.14 -0.37 -3.31
N ILE A 18 4.32 -0.10 -3.83
CA ILE A 18 4.88 1.25 -3.89
C ILE A 18 4.52 1.84 -5.24
N GLN A 19 3.47 2.68 -5.25
CA GLN A 19 3.07 3.35 -6.47
C GLN A 19 2.84 4.83 -6.21
N PRO A 20 3.63 5.72 -6.85
CA PRO A 20 3.43 7.16 -6.69
C PRO A 20 2.03 7.52 -7.19
N LEU A 21 1.21 8.05 -6.29
CA LEU A 21 -0.11 8.58 -6.60
C LEU A 21 0.00 10.09 -6.75
N GLY A 22 -0.78 10.65 -7.66
CA GLY A 22 -0.84 12.11 -7.83
C GLY A 22 -1.40 12.77 -6.56
N ALA A 23 -1.02 14.03 -6.29
CA ALA A 23 -1.49 14.78 -5.11
C ALA A 23 -3.03 14.92 -5.02
N PHE A 24 -3.75 14.63 -6.11
CA PHE A 24 -5.20 14.72 -6.21
C PHE A 24 -5.90 13.36 -6.14
N GLU A 25 -5.16 12.25 -6.04
CA GLU A 25 -5.77 10.94 -5.89
C GLU A 25 -6.33 10.76 -4.48
N VAL A 26 -7.65 10.59 -4.41
CA VAL A 26 -8.38 10.35 -3.15
C VAL A 26 -8.75 8.88 -3.00
N HIS A 27 -8.70 8.09 -4.08
CA HIS A 27 -9.11 6.68 -4.11
C HIS A 27 -7.97 5.78 -4.58
N CYS A 28 -7.85 4.61 -3.95
CA CYS A 28 -6.85 3.62 -4.30
C CYS A 28 -7.17 2.95 -5.63
N ARG A 29 -6.21 2.93 -6.56
CA ARG A 29 -6.36 2.28 -7.87
C ARG A 29 -6.60 0.76 -7.83
N HIS A 30 -6.28 0.09 -6.71
CA HIS A 30 -6.45 -1.36 -6.58
C HIS A 30 -7.74 -1.81 -5.93
N CYS A 31 -8.23 -1.08 -4.92
CA CYS A 31 -9.41 -1.48 -4.15
C CYS A 31 -10.49 -0.41 -4.10
N HIS A 32 -10.25 0.76 -4.71
CA HIS A 32 -11.14 1.92 -4.77
C HIS A 32 -11.52 2.51 -3.41
N ALA A 33 -10.90 2.03 -2.32
CA ALA A 33 -11.04 2.60 -0.99
C ALA A 33 -10.40 3.99 -0.93
N ARG A 34 -10.87 4.81 0.00
CA ARG A 34 -10.32 6.15 0.23
C ARG A 34 -8.88 6.06 0.76
N LEU A 35 -8.01 6.88 0.19
CA LEU A 35 -6.61 7.03 0.61
C LEU A 35 -6.52 7.91 1.87
N SER A 36 -5.49 7.69 2.67
CA SER A 36 -5.14 8.58 3.76
C SER A 36 -4.66 9.94 3.22
N GLY A 37 -4.57 10.95 4.09
CA GLY A 37 -3.99 12.25 3.73
C GLY A 37 -2.53 12.18 3.27
N THR A 38 -1.87 11.03 3.44
CA THR A 38 -0.51 10.75 2.96
C THR A 38 -0.46 10.00 1.63
N GLY A 39 -1.62 9.64 1.07
CA GLY A 39 -1.74 8.85 -0.17
C GLY A 39 -1.73 7.33 0.05
N ASP A 40 -1.75 6.85 1.30
CA ASP A 40 -1.64 5.43 1.61
C ASP A 40 -3.02 4.78 1.73
N CYS A 41 -3.17 3.56 1.20
CA CYS A 41 -4.42 2.83 1.28
C CYS A 41 -4.48 1.97 2.54
N ALA A 42 -5.40 2.32 3.45
CA ALA A 42 -5.61 1.56 4.68
C ALA A 42 -6.19 0.14 4.46
N THR A 43 -6.81 -0.10 3.30
CA THR A 43 -7.52 -1.35 3.00
C THR A 43 -6.62 -2.40 2.38
N CYS A 44 -5.92 -2.08 1.29
CA CYS A 44 -5.09 -3.05 0.55
C CYS A 44 -3.59 -2.90 0.78
N GLY A 45 -3.15 -1.88 1.53
CA GLY A 45 -1.73 -1.65 1.83
C GLY A 45 -0.95 -0.93 0.72
N LEU A 46 -1.61 -0.35 -0.29
CA LEU A 46 -0.94 0.48 -1.29
C LEU A 46 -0.27 1.68 -0.60
N ILE A 47 0.98 1.96 -0.97
CA ILE A 47 1.75 3.12 -0.52
C ILE A 47 1.81 4.11 -1.67
N GLY A 48 1.22 5.29 -1.47
CA GLY A 48 1.08 6.32 -2.51
C GLY A 48 2.34 7.13 -2.79
N ARG A 49 3.43 6.79 -2.11
CA ARG A 49 4.70 7.53 -2.12
C ARG A 49 5.75 6.81 -2.95
N PRO A 50 6.65 7.53 -3.64
CA PRO A 50 7.76 6.90 -4.33
C PRO A 50 8.77 6.30 -3.33
N GLU A 51 9.45 5.24 -3.74
CA GLU A 51 10.49 4.57 -2.95
C GLU A 51 11.57 5.55 -2.47
N SER A 52 11.98 6.50 -3.31
CA SER A 52 12.99 7.52 -2.94
C SER A 52 12.55 8.45 -1.81
N GLU A 53 11.24 8.64 -1.60
CA GLU A 53 10.72 9.38 -0.46
C GLU A 53 10.70 8.53 0.81
N LEU A 54 10.36 7.24 0.68
CA LEU A 54 10.43 6.29 1.80
C LEU A 54 11.86 6.15 2.33
N MET A 55 12.85 6.05 1.42
CA MET A 55 14.26 5.98 1.81
C MET A 55 14.73 7.26 2.51
N ARG A 56 14.37 8.43 1.99
CA ARG A 56 14.70 9.72 2.64
C ARG A 56 14.08 9.84 4.02
N ARG A 57 12.84 9.40 4.20
CA ARG A 57 12.20 9.37 5.52
C ARG A 57 12.86 8.37 6.46
N ALA A 58 13.33 7.23 5.95
CA ALA A 58 14.04 6.24 6.73
C ALA A 58 15.40 6.74 7.27
N GLU A 59 16.00 7.76 6.66
CA GLU A 59 17.19 8.42 7.23
C GLU A 59 16.90 9.12 8.57
N SER A 60 15.66 9.56 8.78
CA SER A 60 15.21 10.23 10.01
C SER A 60 14.34 9.35 10.93
N ASP A 61 13.60 8.39 10.35
CA ASP A 61 12.65 7.51 11.03
C ASP A 61 12.61 6.12 10.37
N ALA A 62 13.68 5.35 10.57
CA ALA A 62 13.80 4.00 10.01
C ALA A 62 12.72 3.04 10.56
N ASP A 63 12.45 3.11 11.86
CA ASP A 63 11.48 2.24 12.54
C ASP A 63 10.03 2.50 12.07
N GLY A 64 9.67 3.78 11.88
CA GLY A 64 8.35 4.14 11.35
C GLY A 64 8.13 3.64 9.92
N ILE A 65 9.15 3.74 9.05
CA ILE A 65 9.07 3.23 7.68
C ILE A 65 9.04 1.70 7.65
N ALA A 66 9.87 1.04 8.45
CA ALA A 66 9.85 -0.42 8.57
C ALA A 66 8.46 -0.93 8.98
N ARG A 67 7.87 -0.33 10.02
CA ARG A 67 6.53 -0.68 10.49
C ARG A 67 5.44 -0.40 9.45
N LEU A 68 5.57 0.70 8.70
CA LEU A 68 4.65 1.02 7.60
C LEU A 68 4.70 -0.03 6.50
N LEU A 69 5.91 -0.46 6.09
CA LEU A 69 6.09 -1.50 5.08
C LEU A 69 5.54 -2.84 5.56
N GLU A 70 5.84 -3.26 6.80
CA GLU A 70 5.32 -4.49 7.40
C GLU A 70 3.80 -4.53 7.40
N ILE A 71 3.14 -3.47 7.87
CA ILE A 71 1.68 -3.37 7.90
C ILE A 71 1.11 -3.43 6.47
N SER A 72 1.74 -2.73 5.53
CA SER A 72 1.30 -2.67 4.14
C SER A 72 1.42 -4.03 3.45
N ILE A 73 2.53 -4.73 3.63
CA ILE A 73 2.76 -6.10 3.14
C ILE A 73 1.75 -7.05 3.76
N ALA A 74 1.56 -7.02 5.08
CA ALA A 74 0.59 -7.86 5.78
C ALA A 74 -0.83 -7.64 5.26
N ARG A 75 -1.23 -6.38 5.02
CA ARG A 75 -2.53 -6.04 4.42
C ARG A 75 -2.66 -6.58 3.00
N ARG A 76 -1.64 -6.41 2.16
CA ARG A 76 -1.66 -6.91 0.78
C ARG A 76 -1.76 -8.43 0.72
N LYS A 77 -1.02 -9.13 1.57
CA LYS A 77 -1.10 -10.59 1.73
C LYS A 77 -2.50 -11.03 2.20
N SER A 78 -3.08 -10.30 3.14
CA SER A 78 -4.44 -10.58 3.65
C SER A 78 -5.54 -10.23 2.65
N PHE A 79 -5.31 -9.24 1.79
CA PHE A 79 -6.23 -8.83 0.73
C PHE A 79 -6.21 -9.81 -0.45
N GLY A 80 -5.03 -10.38 -0.76
CA GLY A 80 -4.82 -11.45 -1.74
C GLY A 80 -4.98 -11.02 -3.22
N PRO A 81 -4.43 -11.81 -4.17
CA PRO A 81 -4.75 -11.66 -5.58
C PRO A 81 -6.24 -11.94 -5.76
N ALA A 82 -6.93 -11.13 -6.56
CA ALA A 82 -8.32 -11.36 -6.92
C ALA A 82 -8.45 -12.71 -7.66
N GLY A 83 -8.67 -13.78 -6.90
CA GLY A 83 -8.94 -15.12 -7.43
C GLY A 83 -10.29 -15.66 -6.98
N VAL A 84 -10.75 -15.37 -5.76
CA VAL A 84 -12.02 -15.93 -5.25
C VAL A 84 -12.66 -14.98 -4.24
N LYS A 85 -13.23 -13.87 -4.71
CA LYS A 85 -14.46 -13.34 -4.09
C LYS A 85 -15.40 -12.95 -5.21
N GLU A 86 -16.35 -13.85 -5.40
CA GLU A 86 -17.41 -13.83 -6.39
C GLU A 86 -18.01 -12.43 -6.54
N LYS A 87 -18.11 -11.98 -7.79
CA LYS A 87 -19.04 -10.91 -8.17
C LYS A 87 -20.43 -11.31 -7.70
N ALA A 88 -21.07 -10.55 -6.82
CA ALA A 88 -22.54 -10.40 -6.80
C ALA A 88 -23.02 -9.36 -5.75
N PRO A 89 -24.19 -8.72 -5.94
CA PRO A 89 -24.76 -8.24 -7.20
C PRO A 89 -25.19 -6.77 -7.11
N GLN A 90 -25.28 -6.11 -8.27
CA GLN A 90 -25.91 -4.79 -8.43
C GLN A 90 -27.36 -4.86 -7.96
N ARG A 91 -27.72 -4.12 -6.91
CA ARG A 91 -29.12 -3.95 -6.53
C ARG A 91 -29.79 -3.03 -7.55
N LYS A 92 -30.67 -3.61 -8.37
CA LYS A 92 -31.68 -2.88 -9.14
C LYS A 92 -32.49 -2.02 -8.17
N ARG A 93 -32.62 -0.75 -8.52
CA ARG A 93 -33.40 0.27 -7.84
C ARG A 93 -34.87 0.13 -8.30
N PRO A 94 -35.86 0.14 -7.39
CA PRO A 94 -37.27 0.29 -7.77
C PRO A 94 -37.57 1.70 -8.26
#